data_AF-A0A6P0DTK6-F1
#
_entry.id   AF-A0A6P0DTK6-F1
#
_cell.length_a   1.000
_cell.length_b   1.000
_cell.length_c   1.000
_cell.angle_alpha   90.00
_cell.angle_beta   90.00
_cell.angle_gamma   90.00
#
_symmetry.space_group_name_H-M   'P 1'
#
loop_
_entity.id
_entity.type
_entity.pdbx_description
1 polymer ?
#
loop_
_entity_poly.entity_id
_entity_poly.type
_entity_poly.pdbx_seq_one_letter_code
_entity_poly.pdbx_strand_id
1 'polypeptide(L)'
;AIEYAILALGVSDIVVCGHSDCGAMKGLCHPETLEPMPNVAAWLRHSHAAYSIVCQAYPDDLSEADRVRAVAMENVVVQLDHLKTHPSVAAKLATNDITLHGWFFDIGTGEVQVYDGVLARFTEVQEGEPLPVAFTGRGHPHVMPRIAAALAGE
;
A
#
# COMPACT_ATOMS: atom_id res chain seq x y z
N ALA A 1 -11.28 12.28 6.65
CA ALA A 1 -10.12 11.80 7.45
C ALA A 1 -8.80 12.35 6.91
N ILE A 2 -8.43 12.07 5.65
CA ILE A 2 -7.17 12.54 5.04
C ILE A 2 -7.01 14.06 5.13
N GLU A 3 -8.00 14.83 4.68
CA GLU A 3 -7.97 16.30 4.74
C GLU A 3 -7.70 16.82 6.15
N TYR A 4 -8.40 16.28 7.16
CA TYR A 4 -8.21 16.69 8.55
C TYR A 4 -6.81 16.34 9.08
N ALA A 5 -6.31 15.13 8.79
CA ALA A 5 -4.97 14.73 9.19
C ALA A 5 -3.89 15.67 8.62
N ILE A 6 -4.08 16.12 7.39
CA ILE A 6 -3.13 17.03 6.74
C ILE A 6 -3.30 18.47 7.24
N LEU A 7 -4.52 19.02 7.21
CA LEU A 7 -4.76 20.44 7.43
C LEU A 7 -4.85 20.82 8.91
N ALA A 8 -5.43 19.96 9.74
CA ALA A 8 -5.62 20.23 11.16
C ALA A 8 -4.50 19.65 12.03
N LEU A 9 -4.00 18.44 11.69
CA LEU A 9 -2.97 17.77 12.50
C LEU A 9 -1.54 17.95 11.95
N GLY A 10 -1.38 18.45 10.73
CA GLY A 10 -0.07 18.72 10.14
C GLY A 10 0.76 17.46 9.86
N VAL A 11 0.11 16.33 9.55
CA VAL A 11 0.81 15.07 9.22
C VAL A 11 1.65 15.23 7.94
N SER A 12 2.90 14.79 8.00
CA SER A 12 3.86 14.81 6.88
C SER A 12 4.01 13.48 6.15
N ASP A 13 3.49 12.39 6.71
CA ASP A 13 3.70 11.04 6.18
C ASP A 13 2.36 10.29 6.16
N ILE A 14 2.01 9.77 5.00
CA ILE A 14 0.81 8.92 4.82
C ILE A 14 1.26 7.56 4.34
N VAL A 15 0.85 6.52 5.07
CA VAL A 15 1.10 5.12 4.71
C VAL A 15 -0.19 4.48 4.20
N VAL A 16 -0.16 3.95 2.99
CA VAL A 16 -1.15 2.97 2.51
C VAL A 16 -0.59 1.58 2.82
N CYS A 17 -1.20 0.87 3.76
CA CYS A 17 -0.75 -0.45 4.17
C CYS A 17 -1.75 -1.52 3.69
N GLY A 18 -1.31 -2.37 2.76
CA GLY A 18 -1.97 -3.61 2.41
C GLY A 18 -1.47 -4.76 3.28
N HIS A 19 -2.09 -5.93 3.17
CA HIS A 19 -1.67 -7.09 3.95
C HIS A 19 -1.95 -8.42 3.25
N SER A 20 -1.24 -9.48 3.66
CA SER A 20 -1.51 -10.84 3.21
C SER A 20 -2.88 -11.33 3.68
N ASP A 21 -3.43 -12.30 2.95
CA ASP A 21 -4.73 -12.92 3.22
C ASP A 21 -5.94 -11.94 3.24
N CYS A 22 -5.86 -10.82 2.53
CA CYS A 22 -6.93 -9.81 2.52
C CYS A 22 -8.25 -10.33 1.94
N GLY A 23 -9.28 -10.47 2.79
CA GLY A 23 -10.61 -10.95 2.39
C GLY A 23 -11.28 -10.09 1.30
N ALA A 24 -11.03 -8.78 1.29
CA ALA A 24 -11.50 -7.89 0.23
C ALA A 24 -10.90 -8.25 -1.14
N MET A 25 -9.60 -8.58 -1.18
CA MET A 25 -8.91 -8.95 -2.41
C MET A 25 -9.29 -10.37 -2.86
N LYS A 26 -9.59 -11.28 -1.91
CA LYS A 26 -10.23 -12.57 -2.22
C LYS A 26 -11.59 -12.36 -2.89
N GLY A 27 -12.41 -11.45 -2.37
CA GLY A 27 -13.70 -11.10 -2.97
C GLY A 27 -13.57 -10.53 -4.39
N LEU A 28 -12.52 -9.76 -4.68
CA LEU A 28 -12.21 -9.33 -6.06
C LEU A 28 -11.82 -10.49 -6.97
N CYS A 29 -11.08 -11.47 -6.46
CA CYS A 29 -10.69 -12.65 -7.22
C CYS A 29 -11.86 -13.61 -7.46
N HIS A 30 -12.85 -13.61 -6.58
CA HIS A 30 -14.02 -14.50 -6.55
C HIS A 30 -15.32 -13.69 -6.39
N PRO A 31 -15.74 -12.95 -7.44
CA PRO A 31 -16.83 -11.99 -7.35
C PRO A 31 -18.19 -12.60 -6.98
N GLU A 32 -18.40 -13.90 -7.22
CA GLU A 32 -19.60 -14.64 -6.79
C GLU A 32 -19.75 -14.65 -5.26
N THR A 33 -18.65 -14.59 -4.51
CA THR A 33 -18.68 -14.50 -3.04
C THR A 33 -19.25 -13.17 -2.54
N LEU A 34 -19.34 -12.16 -3.41
CA LEU A 34 -19.83 -10.82 -3.09
C LEU A 34 -21.32 -10.64 -3.37
N GLU A 35 -22.01 -11.61 -3.96
CA GLU A 35 -23.46 -11.57 -4.22
C GLU A 35 -24.31 -11.14 -2.99
N PRO A 36 -24.09 -11.67 -1.77
CA PRO A 36 -24.85 -11.24 -0.59
C PRO A 36 -24.40 -9.88 -0.03
N MET A 37 -23.37 -9.25 -0.60
CA MET A 37 -22.72 -8.03 -0.08
C MET A 37 -22.63 -6.92 -1.14
N PRO A 38 -23.76 -6.39 -1.65
CA PRO A 38 -23.77 -5.43 -2.76
C PRO A 38 -23.01 -4.13 -2.46
N ASN A 39 -23.00 -3.67 -1.21
CA ASN A 39 -22.23 -2.48 -0.81
C ASN A 39 -20.72 -2.74 -0.84
N VAL A 40 -20.28 -3.97 -0.48
CA VAL A 40 -18.87 -4.36 -0.57
C VAL A 40 -18.47 -4.50 -2.03
N ALA A 41 -19.29 -5.15 -2.85
CA ALA A 41 -19.06 -5.22 -4.31
C ALA A 41 -18.94 -3.82 -4.93
N ALA A 42 -19.82 -2.90 -4.53
CA ALA A 42 -19.79 -1.52 -4.99
C ALA A 42 -18.52 -0.76 -4.57
N TRP A 43 -18.09 -0.96 -3.33
CA TRP A 43 -16.86 -0.39 -2.79
C TRP A 43 -15.61 -0.93 -3.50
N LEU A 44 -15.55 -2.24 -3.77
CA LEU A 44 -14.41 -2.89 -4.40
C LEU A 44 -14.16 -2.46 -5.85
N ARG A 45 -15.09 -1.75 -6.49
CA ARG A 45 -14.84 -1.10 -7.78
C ARG A 45 -13.65 -0.12 -7.73
N HIS A 46 -13.37 0.47 -6.57
CA HIS A 46 -12.20 1.33 -6.36
C HIS A 46 -10.86 0.56 -6.30
N SER A 47 -10.89 -0.77 -6.43
CA SER A 47 -9.70 -1.63 -6.46
C SER A 47 -9.64 -2.49 -7.72
N HIS A 48 -10.59 -2.35 -8.65
CA HIS A 48 -10.68 -3.19 -9.85
C HIS A 48 -9.46 -3.04 -10.79
N ALA A 49 -8.81 -1.88 -10.78
CA ALA A 49 -7.57 -1.66 -11.52
C ALA A 49 -6.46 -2.63 -11.09
N ALA A 50 -6.31 -2.88 -9.78
CA ALA A 50 -5.31 -3.82 -9.26
C ALA A 50 -5.56 -5.25 -9.75
N TYR A 51 -6.81 -5.71 -9.70
CA TYR A 51 -7.19 -7.01 -10.24
C TYR A 51 -6.90 -7.10 -11.76
N SER A 52 -7.26 -6.05 -12.51
CA SER A 52 -7.03 -5.99 -13.96
C SER A 52 -5.56 -6.05 -14.32
N ILE A 53 -4.69 -5.38 -13.57
CA ILE A 53 -3.23 -5.43 -13.72
C ILE A 53 -2.74 -6.86 -13.50
N VAL A 54 -3.14 -7.50 -12.40
CA VAL A 54 -2.72 -8.88 -12.10
C VAL A 54 -3.17 -9.84 -13.19
N CYS A 55 -4.40 -9.73 -13.68
CA CYS A 55 -4.89 -10.58 -14.77
C CYS A 55 -4.17 -10.38 -16.12
N GLN A 56 -3.54 -9.23 -16.36
CA GLN A 56 -2.95 -8.91 -17.67
C GLN A 56 -1.41 -8.94 -17.68
N ALA A 57 -0.78 -8.72 -16.54
CA ALA A 57 0.67 -8.51 -16.44
C ALA A 57 1.40 -9.58 -15.62
N TYR A 58 0.68 -10.44 -14.89
CA TYR A 58 1.27 -11.49 -14.06
C TYR A 58 1.09 -12.87 -14.72
N PRO A 59 1.89 -13.88 -14.33
CA PRO A 59 1.72 -15.24 -14.83
C PRO A 59 0.33 -15.81 -14.57
N ASP A 60 -0.22 -16.53 -15.55
CA ASP A 60 -1.56 -17.12 -15.44
C ASP A 60 -1.62 -18.27 -14.42
N ASP A 61 -0.48 -18.93 -14.16
CA ASP A 61 -0.34 -20.12 -13.31
C ASP A 61 -0.04 -19.83 -11.84
N LEU A 62 -0.22 -18.57 -11.40
CA LEU A 62 -0.13 -18.22 -9.98
C LEU A 62 -1.10 -19.05 -9.14
N SER A 63 -0.61 -19.50 -7.98
CA SER A 63 -1.47 -20.07 -6.95
C SER A 63 -2.53 -19.04 -6.49
N GLU A 64 -3.64 -19.52 -5.92
CA GLU A 64 -4.67 -18.61 -5.42
C GLU A 64 -4.12 -17.64 -4.36
N ALA A 65 -3.28 -18.15 -3.45
CA ALA A 65 -2.65 -17.34 -2.41
C ALA A 65 -1.74 -16.25 -3.01
N ASP A 66 -0.94 -16.61 -4.03
CA ASP A 66 -0.04 -15.66 -4.69
C ASP A 66 -0.81 -14.62 -5.52
N ARG A 67 -1.91 -15.03 -6.16
CA ARG A 67 -2.79 -14.11 -6.88
C ARG A 67 -3.42 -13.09 -5.93
N VAL A 68 -3.98 -13.54 -4.81
CA VAL A 68 -4.56 -12.64 -3.80
C VAL A 68 -3.50 -11.70 -3.23
N ARG A 69 -2.29 -12.21 -2.96
CA ARG A 69 -1.14 -11.40 -2.53
C ARG A 69 -0.80 -10.33 -3.58
N ALA A 70 -0.68 -10.72 -4.84
CA ALA A 70 -0.37 -9.79 -5.94
C ALA A 70 -1.45 -8.70 -6.06
N VAL A 71 -2.73 -9.06 -6.02
CA VAL A 71 -3.83 -8.10 -6.07
C VAL A 71 -3.79 -7.15 -4.88
N ALA A 72 -3.47 -7.64 -3.68
CA ALA A 72 -3.32 -6.81 -2.50
C ALA A 72 -2.15 -5.81 -2.61
N MET A 73 -1.00 -6.24 -3.14
CA MET A 73 0.16 -5.38 -3.38
C MET A 73 -0.13 -4.33 -4.47
N GLU A 74 -0.72 -4.72 -5.60
CA GLU A 74 -1.14 -3.79 -6.65
C GLU A 74 -2.21 -2.81 -6.16
N ASN A 75 -3.10 -3.25 -5.28
CA ASN A 75 -4.10 -2.37 -4.69
C ASN A 75 -3.48 -1.27 -3.83
N VAL A 76 -2.36 -1.53 -3.14
CA VAL A 76 -1.61 -0.47 -2.43
C VAL A 76 -1.15 0.60 -3.42
N VAL A 77 -0.60 0.21 -4.57
CA VAL A 77 -0.14 1.13 -5.62
C VAL A 77 -1.31 1.94 -6.19
N VAL A 78 -2.42 1.28 -6.52
CA VAL A 78 -3.64 1.96 -7.00
C VAL A 78 -4.17 2.97 -5.98
N GLN A 79 -4.19 2.62 -4.70
CA GLN A 79 -4.65 3.55 -3.67
C GLN A 79 -3.68 4.73 -3.45
N LEU A 80 -2.38 4.54 -3.65
CA LEU A 80 -1.41 5.65 -3.67
C LEU A 80 -1.70 6.62 -4.82
N ASP A 81 -2.04 6.11 -6.01
CA ASP A 81 -2.42 6.95 -7.14
C ASP A 81 -3.74 7.69 -6.89
N HIS A 82 -4.72 7.06 -6.25
CA HIS A 82 -5.92 7.77 -5.79
C HIS A 82 -5.58 8.89 -4.80
N LEU A 83 -4.72 8.62 -3.81
CA LEU A 83 -4.30 9.64 -2.85
C LEU A 83 -3.63 10.83 -3.51
N LYS A 84 -2.81 10.62 -4.55
CA LYS A 84 -2.17 11.71 -5.31
C LYS A 84 -3.19 12.66 -5.95
N THR A 85 -4.41 12.21 -6.20
CA THR A 85 -5.50 13.04 -6.75
C THR A 85 -6.33 13.76 -5.68
N HIS A 86 -6.19 13.40 -4.41
CA HIS A 86 -6.90 14.08 -3.32
C HIS A 86 -6.39 15.52 -3.16
N PRO A 87 -7.24 16.56 -3.14
CA PRO A 87 -6.81 17.96 -3.21
C PRO A 87 -5.74 18.36 -2.18
N SER A 88 -5.94 18.02 -0.90
CA SER A 88 -4.98 18.34 0.17
C SER A 88 -3.65 17.60 0.02
N VAL A 89 -3.67 16.38 -0.52
CA VAL A 89 -2.45 15.58 -0.76
C VAL A 89 -1.70 16.15 -1.96
N ALA A 90 -2.40 16.39 -3.08
CA ALA A 90 -1.83 16.97 -4.28
C ALA A 90 -1.14 18.31 -4.01
N ALA A 91 -1.83 19.20 -3.27
CA ALA A 91 -1.28 20.50 -2.87
C ALA A 91 0.00 20.34 -2.02
N LYS A 92 -0.01 19.41 -1.06
CA LYS A 92 1.13 19.18 -0.15
C LYS A 92 2.28 18.43 -0.79
N LEU A 93 2.02 17.57 -1.78
CA LEU A 93 3.06 16.97 -2.61
C LEU A 93 3.75 18.06 -3.44
N ALA A 94 2.99 18.99 -4.04
CA ALA A 94 3.55 20.08 -4.84
C ALA A 94 4.39 21.08 -4.04
N THR A 95 4.13 21.24 -2.74
CA THR A 95 4.93 22.08 -1.82
C THR A 95 6.01 21.31 -1.07
N ASN A 96 6.22 20.03 -1.38
CA ASN A 96 7.20 19.16 -0.73
C ASN A 96 6.96 19.01 0.78
N ASP A 97 5.71 19.10 1.23
CA ASP A 97 5.36 19.03 2.64
C ASP A 97 4.93 17.62 3.09
N ILE A 98 4.64 16.71 2.15
CA ILE A 98 4.16 15.36 2.46
C ILE A 98 4.90 14.27 1.68
N THR A 99 4.97 13.09 2.28
CA THR A 99 5.53 11.86 1.71
C THR A 99 4.45 10.76 1.73
N LEU A 100 4.33 10.01 0.65
CA LEU A 100 3.47 8.84 0.55
C LEU A 100 4.31 7.56 0.58
N HIS A 101 3.86 6.60 1.39
CA HIS A 101 4.50 5.31 1.58
C HIS A 101 3.51 4.20 1.23
N GLY A 102 3.95 3.20 0.48
CA GLY A 102 3.18 1.97 0.22
C GLY A 102 3.77 0.81 0.98
N TRP A 103 3.04 0.22 1.92
CA TRP A 103 3.50 -0.89 2.72
C TRP A 103 2.66 -2.13 2.46
N PHE A 104 3.28 -3.29 2.60
CA PHE A 104 2.61 -4.58 2.56
C PHE A 104 3.04 -5.40 3.77
N PHE A 105 2.10 -5.66 4.68
CA PHE A 105 2.33 -6.45 5.89
C PHE A 105 1.95 -7.92 5.67
N ASP A 106 2.91 -8.82 5.79
CA ASP A 106 2.64 -10.25 5.77
C ASP A 106 2.26 -10.73 7.18
N ILE A 107 0.99 -11.08 7.36
CA ILE A 107 0.46 -11.56 8.64
C ILE A 107 1.10 -12.89 9.06
N GLY A 108 1.48 -13.75 8.11
CA GLY A 108 2.03 -15.07 8.40
C GLY A 108 3.45 -15.01 8.93
N THR A 109 4.28 -14.12 8.39
CA THR A 109 5.69 -13.96 8.81
C THR A 109 5.90 -12.80 9.78
N GLY A 110 4.98 -11.84 9.84
CA GLY A 110 5.15 -10.59 10.58
C GLY A 110 6.03 -9.56 9.87
N GLU A 111 6.44 -9.83 8.62
CA GLU A 111 7.35 -8.99 7.86
C GLU A 111 6.61 -7.86 7.13
N VAL A 112 7.31 -6.76 6.90
CA VAL A 112 6.81 -5.63 6.11
C VAL A 112 7.70 -5.47 4.88
N GLN A 113 7.06 -5.42 3.71
CA GLN A 113 7.67 -4.91 2.49
C GLN A 113 7.20 -3.50 2.22
N VAL A 114 8.06 -2.71 1.57
CA VAL A 114 7.85 -1.30 1.28
C VAL A 114 7.98 -1.06 -0.22
N TYR A 115 7.08 -0.26 -0.77
CA TYR A 115 7.06 0.09 -2.19
C TYR A 115 8.06 1.19 -2.47
N ASP A 116 9.08 0.86 -3.26
CA ASP A 116 10.04 1.81 -3.80
C ASP A 116 9.49 2.42 -5.09
N GLY A 117 9.16 3.70 -5.05
CA GLY A 117 8.63 4.43 -6.21
C GLY A 117 9.63 4.65 -7.34
N VAL A 118 10.93 4.56 -7.08
CA VAL A 118 11.99 4.69 -8.10
C VAL A 118 12.18 3.35 -8.82
N LEU A 119 12.24 2.25 -8.06
CA LEU A 119 12.37 0.90 -8.62
C LEU A 119 11.04 0.32 -9.10
N ALA A 120 9.92 0.97 -8.77
CA ALA A 120 8.56 0.55 -9.07
C ALA A 120 8.26 -0.89 -8.61
N ARG A 121 8.71 -1.24 -7.40
CA ARG A 121 8.49 -2.57 -6.81
C ARG A 121 8.52 -2.55 -5.29
N PHE A 122 7.94 -3.57 -4.68
CA PHE A 122 8.11 -3.81 -3.26
C PHE A 122 9.50 -4.40 -2.97
N THR A 123 10.11 -3.92 -1.89
CA THR A 123 11.39 -4.39 -1.38
C THR A 123 11.28 -4.69 0.11
N GLU A 124 12.19 -5.52 0.61
CA GLU A 124 12.31 -5.75 2.06
C GLU A 124 12.87 -4.51 2.76
N VAL A 125 12.52 -4.35 4.04
CA VAL A 125 13.11 -3.33 4.90
C VAL A 125 14.51 -3.76 5.31
N GLN A 126 15.50 -2.92 5.02
CA GLN A 126 16.89 -3.16 5.40
C GLN A 126 17.27 -2.32 6.62
N GLU A 127 17.98 -2.93 7.57
CA GLU A 127 18.45 -2.24 8.76
C GLU A 127 19.56 -1.23 8.40
N GLY A 128 19.47 -0.01 8.96
CA GLY A 128 20.47 1.04 8.76
C GLY A 128 20.32 1.83 7.45
N GLU A 129 19.45 1.41 6.55
CA GLU A 129 19.16 2.11 5.29
C GLU A 129 17.86 2.94 5.37
N PRO A 130 17.74 4.04 4.62
CA PRO A 130 16.49 4.78 4.48
C PRO A 130 15.34 3.89 4.02
N LEU A 131 14.14 4.06 4.58
CA LEU A 131 12.96 3.42 4.01
C LEU A 131 12.69 3.99 2.62
N PRO A 132 12.55 3.14 1.59
CA PRO A 132 12.00 3.53 0.31
C PRO A 132 10.63 4.21 0.47
N VAL A 133 10.38 5.19 -0.38
CA VAL A 133 9.12 5.94 -0.41
C VAL A 133 8.45 5.73 -1.76
N ALA A 134 7.11 5.71 -1.76
CA ALA A 134 6.36 5.56 -2.99
C ALA A 134 6.37 6.87 -3.80
N PHE A 135 6.08 7.98 -3.13
CA PHE A 135 6.12 9.31 -3.72
C PHE A 135 6.53 10.33 -2.68
N THR A 136 7.36 11.28 -3.09
CA THR A 136 7.78 12.39 -2.23
C THR A 136 7.86 13.65 -3.06
N GLY A 137 7.33 14.77 -2.54
CA GLY A 137 7.74 16.08 -3.04
C GLY A 137 9.13 16.47 -2.51
N ARG A 138 9.50 15.96 -1.33
CA ARG A 138 10.80 16.22 -0.70
C ARG A 138 11.92 15.54 -1.49
N GLY A 139 13.03 16.25 -1.70
CA GLY A 139 14.18 15.71 -2.43
C GLY A 139 14.87 14.49 -1.77
N HIS A 140 14.55 14.15 -0.53
CA HIS A 140 15.07 12.96 0.17
C HIS A 140 14.02 12.34 1.12
N PRO A 141 14.03 11.00 1.32
CA PRO A 141 13.25 10.30 2.34
C PRO A 141 13.65 10.71 3.78
N HIS A 142 12.68 10.84 4.69
CA HIS A 142 12.93 11.21 6.10
C HIS A 142 12.86 10.04 7.09
N VAL A 143 12.32 8.88 6.70
CA VAL A 143 12.09 7.77 7.63
C VAL A 143 13.25 6.78 7.57
N MET A 144 14.06 6.74 8.64
CA MET A 144 15.03 5.68 8.87
C MET A 144 14.39 4.64 9.81
N PRO A 145 14.30 3.35 9.43
CA PRO A 145 13.82 2.32 10.33
C PRO A 145 14.83 2.13 11.46
N ARG A 146 14.37 2.25 12.71
CA ARG A 146 15.07 1.69 13.87
C ARG A 146 14.25 0.50 14.32
N ILE A 147 14.70 -0.72 14.02
CA ILE A 147 14.10 -1.91 14.62
C ILE A 147 14.44 -1.81 16.11
N ALA A 148 13.42 -1.64 16.96
CA ALA A 148 13.61 -1.79 18.39
C ALA A 148 14.16 -3.20 18.60
N ALA A 149 15.40 -3.29 19.09
CA ALA A 149 16.03 -4.55 19.44
C ALA A 149 14.99 -5.40 20.17
N ALA A 150 14.62 -6.53 19.58
CA ALA A 150 13.82 -7.54 20.27
C ALA A 150 14.45 -7.71 21.65
N LEU A 151 13.61 -7.62 22.69
CA LEU A 151 13.98 -7.87 24.07
C LEU A 151 14.73 -9.20 24.13
N ALA A 152 16.06 -9.13 24.09
CA ALA A 152 16.92 -10.25 24.40
C ALA A 152 16.69 -10.52 25.88
N GLY A 153 16.00 -11.63 26.15
CA GLY A 153 15.52 -12.00 27.47
C GLY A 153 16.64 -12.08 28.51
N GLU A 154 16.25 -11.75 29.73
CA GLU A 154 16.89 -12.18 30.97
C GLU A 154 16.51 -13.63 31.30
#